data_AF-A0A843C0N4-F1
#
_entry.id   AF-A0A843C0N4-F1
#
_cell.length_a   1.000
_cell.length_b   1.000
_cell.length_c   1.000
_cell.angle_alpha   90.00
_cell.angle_beta   90.00
_cell.angle_gamma   90.00
#
_symmetry.space_group_name_H-M   'P 1'
#
loop_
_entity.id
_entity.type
_entity.pdbx_description
1 polymer ?
#
loop_
_entity_poly.entity_id
_entity_poly.type
_entity_poly.pdbx_seq_one_letter_code
_entity_poly.pdbx_strand_id
1 'polypeptide(L)'
;MGTPKTRMDIMVRLPILFGGFFILAIGIVANLYASLGTSPWGVFHVGLTNIAPLTLGQATQIVGLVIVISSWLLGFSPGFGTFAN
;
A
#
# COMPACT_ATOMS: atom_id res chain seq x y z
N MET A 1 15.80 20.24 10.92
CA MET A 1 17.12 19.57 10.86
C MET A 1 16.91 18.07 11.05
N GLY A 2 16.90 17.29 9.97
CA GLY A 2 16.79 15.84 10.06
C GLY A 2 18.13 15.25 10.46
N THR A 3 18.16 14.44 11.53
CA THR A 3 19.37 13.72 11.93
C THR A 3 19.84 12.81 10.78
N PRO A 4 21.15 12.69 10.53
CA PRO A 4 21.66 11.78 9.51
C PRO A 4 21.22 10.35 9.84
N LYS A 5 20.46 9.72 8.93
CA LYS A 5 20.07 8.30 9.09
C LYS A 5 21.33 7.46 8.96
N THR A 6 21.71 6.76 10.02
CA THR A 6 22.84 5.83 9.95
C THR A 6 22.43 4.57 9.17
N ARG A 7 23.40 3.84 8.59
CA ARG A 7 23.10 2.55 7.92
C ARG A 7 22.41 1.56 8.85
N MET A 8 22.77 1.59 10.14
CA MET A 8 22.17 0.74 11.18
C MET A 8 20.68 1.03 11.38
N ASP A 9 20.27 2.31 11.29
CA ASP A 9 18.85 2.69 11.41
C ASP A 9 18.00 2.13 10.26
N ILE A 10 18.54 2.09 9.04
CA ILE A 10 17.84 1.55 7.87
C ILE A 10 17.65 0.03 7.98
N MET A 11 18.69 -0.67 8.46
CA MET A 11 18.64 -2.12 8.68
C MET A 11 17.57 -2.53 9.69
N VAL A 12 17.24 -1.66 10.65
CA VAL A 12 16.15 -1.91 11.62
C VAL A 12 14.80 -1.44 11.09
N ARG A 13 14.74 -0.28 10.42
CA ARG A 13 13.46 0.31 9.95
C ARG A 13 12.82 -0.47 8.81
N LEU A 14 13.61 -1.00 7.87
CA LEU A 14 13.05 -1.73 6.71
C LEU A 14 12.30 -3.01 7.12
N PRO A 15 12.86 -3.90 7.96
CA PRO A 15 12.12 -5.05 8.46
C PRO A 15 10.84 -4.67 9.20
N ILE A 16 10.88 -3.61 10.03
CA ILE A 16 9.68 -3.12 10.73
C ILE A 16 8.63 -2.61 9.75
N LEU A 17 9.04 -1.87 8.70
CA LEU A 17 8.15 -1.37 7.68
C LEU A 17 7.45 -2.51 6.91
N PHE A 18 8.24 -3.45 6.38
CA PHE A 18 7.68 -4.60 5.65
C PHE A 18 6.87 -5.53 6.56
N GLY A 19 7.28 -5.70 7.82
CA GLY A 19 6.49 -6.40 8.83
C GLY A 19 5.14 -5.72 9.08
N GLY A 20 5.11 -4.38 9.15
CA GLY A 20 3.88 -3.60 9.23
C GLY A 20 2.99 -3.79 8.01
N PHE A 21 3.55 -3.74 6.79
CA PHE A 21 2.80 -4.00 5.56
C PHE A 21 2.22 -5.41 5.51
N PHE A 22 2.98 -6.41 5.96
CA PHE A 22 2.50 -7.78 6.03
C PHE A 22 1.31 -7.94 6.98
N ILE A 23 1.37 -7.35 8.17
CA ILE A 23 0.27 -7.35 9.13
C ILE A 23 -0.96 -6.62 8.56
N LEU A 24 -0.75 -5.48 7.90
CA LEU A 24 -1.82 -4.73 7.25
C LEU A 24 -2.51 -5.59 6.17
N ALA A 25 -1.73 -6.26 5.33
CA ALA A 25 -2.24 -7.15 4.28
C ALA A 25 -3.09 -8.29 4.86
N ILE A 26 -2.64 -8.92 5.96
CA ILE A 26 -3.43 -9.93 6.67
C ILE A 26 -4.76 -9.34 7.14
N GLY A 27 -4.75 -8.14 7.74
CA GLY A 27 -5.97 -7.47 8.20
C GLY A 27 -6.96 -7.18 7.06
N ILE A 28 -6.46 -6.74 5.91
CA ILE A 28 -7.28 -6.48 4.71
C ILE A 28 -7.92 -7.78 4.21
N VAL A 29 -7.15 -8.86 4.09
CA VAL A 29 -7.64 -10.15 3.62
C VAL A 29 -8.63 -10.75 4.62
N ALA A 30 -8.34 -10.69 5.92
CA ALA A 30 -9.25 -11.13 6.96
C ALA A 30 -10.58 -10.36 6.92
N ASN A 31 -10.53 -9.03 6.75
CA ASN A 31 -11.72 -8.20 6.60
C ASN A 31 -12.54 -8.57 5.35
N LEU A 32 -11.87 -8.82 4.22
CA LEU A 32 -12.53 -9.24 2.98
C LEU A 32 -13.32 -10.54 3.15
N TYR A 33 -12.75 -11.53 3.84
CA TYR A 33 -13.39 -12.83 4.06
C TYR A 33 -14.35 -12.86 5.26
N ALA A 34 -14.34 -11.84 6.12
CA ALA A 34 -15.25 -11.76 7.27
C ALA A 34 -16.73 -11.51 6.89
N SER A 35 -17.02 -11.19 5.62
CA SER A 35 -18.38 -10.91 5.12
C SER A 35 -19.11 -9.76 5.83
N LEU A 36 -18.35 -8.85 6.46
CA LEU A 36 -18.86 -7.66 7.15
C LEU A 36 -19.02 -6.44 6.24
N GLY A 37 -18.76 -6.62 4.94
CA GLY A 37 -18.46 -5.52 4.03
C GLY A 37 -17.01 -5.03 4.21
N THR A 38 -16.49 -4.37 3.17
CA THR A 38 -15.14 -3.81 3.18
C THR A 38 -15.19 -2.29 3.03
N SER A 39 -14.05 -1.62 3.26
CA SER A 39 -13.95 -0.16 3.15
C SER A 39 -14.21 0.32 1.71
N PRO A 40 -14.51 1.62 1.48
CA PRO A 40 -14.74 2.14 0.13
C PRO A 40 -13.62 1.80 -0.87
N TRP A 41 -12.36 1.88 -0.44
CA TRP A 41 -11.21 1.46 -1.24
C TRP A 41 -11.18 -0.05 -1.48
N GLY A 42 -11.54 -0.85 -0.47
CA GLY A 42 -11.69 -2.30 -0.63
C GLY A 42 -12.75 -2.65 -1.66
N VAL A 43 -13.93 -2.00 -1.61
CA VAL A 43 -15.02 -2.23 -2.56
C VAL A 43 -14.60 -1.80 -3.96
N PHE A 44 -13.89 -0.68 -4.10
CA PHE A 44 -13.37 -0.22 -5.38
C PHE A 44 -12.38 -1.23 -6.00
N HIS A 45 -11.41 -1.72 -5.23
CA HIS A 45 -10.45 -2.70 -5.74
C HIS A 45 -11.11 -4.05 -6.05
N VAL A 46 -12.02 -4.55 -5.20
CA VAL A 46 -12.81 -5.76 -5.50
C VAL A 46 -13.65 -5.57 -6.76
N GLY A 47 -14.30 -4.42 -6.91
CA GLY A 47 -15.04 -4.06 -8.11
C GLY A 47 -14.17 -4.10 -9.37
N LEU A 48 -12.93 -3.60 -9.28
CA LEU A 48 -11.97 -3.65 -10.39
C LEU A 48 -11.62 -5.10 -10.77
N THR A 49 -11.46 -6.01 -9.79
CA THR A 49 -11.22 -7.43 -10.06
C THR A 49 -12.40 -8.14 -10.73
N ASN A 50 -13.62 -7.60 -10.62
CA ASN A 50 -14.80 -8.16 -11.28
C ASN A 50 -14.93 -7.76 -12.75
N ILE A 51 -14.23 -6.70 -13.19
CA ILE A 51 -14.32 -6.17 -14.56
C ILE A 51 -13.03 -6.32 -15.36
N ALA A 52 -11.92 -6.66 -14.71
CA ALA A 52 -10.60 -6.86 -15.32
C ALA A 52 -9.96 -8.15 -14.79
N PRO A 53 -9.10 -8.82 -15.57
CA PRO A 53 -8.39 -10.04 -15.15
C PRO A 53 -7.23 -9.72 -14.19
N LEU A 54 -7.55 -9.09 -13.06
CA LEU A 54 -6.61 -8.66 -12.03
C LEU A 54 -6.92 -9.37 -10.71
N THR A 55 -5.86 -9.75 -9.99
CA THR A 55 -5.97 -10.09 -8.57
C THR A 55 -6.23 -8.83 -7.74
N LEU A 56 -6.77 -8.99 -6.52
CA LEU A 56 -7.00 -7.87 -5.61
C LEU A 56 -5.71 -7.08 -5.31
N GLY A 57 -4.59 -7.79 -5.17
CA GLY A 57 -3.27 -7.18 -4.99
C GLY A 57 -2.86 -6.33 -6.19
N GLN A 58 -3.01 -6.86 -7.41
CA GLN A 58 -2.70 -6.12 -8.65
C GLN A 58 -3.59 -4.88 -8.80
N ALA A 59 -4.89 -4.99 -8.53
CA ALA A 59 -5.81 -3.86 -8.54
C ALA A 59 -5.36 -2.77 -7.56
N THR A 60 -5.00 -3.15 -6.34
CA THR A 60 -4.51 -2.22 -5.30
C THR A 60 -3.20 -1.54 -5.72
N GLN A 61 -2.25 -2.29 -6.27
CA GLN A 61 -0.95 -1.78 -6.71
C GLN A 61 -1.08 -0.81 -7.89
N ILE A 62 -1.92 -1.12 -8.88
CA ILE A 62 -2.15 -0.26 -10.05
C ILE A 62 -2.77 1.07 -9.62
N VAL A 63 -3.81 1.02 -8.78
CA VAL A 63 -4.47 2.22 -8.26
C VAL A 63 -3.50 3.04 -7.41
N GLY A 64 -2.74 2.39 -6.52
CA GLY A 64 -1.70 3.04 -5.73
C GLY A 64 -0.66 3.75 -6.61
N LEU A 65 -0.18 3.09 -7.66
CA LEU A 65 0.76 3.67 -8.61
C LEU A 65 0.19 4.92 -9.31
N VAL A 66 -1.07 4.86 -9.75
CA VAL A 66 -1.76 6.01 -10.35
C VAL A 66 -1.83 7.18 -9.36
N ILE A 67 -2.15 6.92 -8.09
CA ILE A 67 -2.20 7.94 -7.03
C ILE A 67 -0.82 8.53 -6.77
N VAL A 68 0.22 7.70 -6.69
CA VAL A 68 1.61 8.15 -6.46
C VAL A 68 2.09 9.04 -7.60
N ILE A 69 1.89 8.63 -8.85
CA ILE A 69 2.26 9.42 -10.03
C ILE A 69 1.50 10.75 -10.03
N SER A 70 0.18 10.71 -9.81
CA SER A 70 -0.65 11.92 -9.77
C SER A 70 -0.20 12.89 -8.68
N SER A 71 0.08 12.37 -7.48
CA SER A 71 0.56 13.16 -6.35
C SER A 71 1.94 13.77 -6.63
N TRP A 72 2.83 13.02 -7.29
CA TRP A 72 4.14 13.51 -7.67
C TRP A 72 4.04 14.65 -8.69
N LEU A 73 3.17 14.54 -9.69
CA LEU A 73 2.91 15.61 -10.66
C LEU A 73 2.33 16.88 -10.00
N LEU A 74 1.61 16.73 -8.87
CA LEU A 74 1.12 17.84 -8.06
C LEU A 74 2.16 18.44 -7.09
N GLY A 75 3.40 17.91 -7.10
CA GLY A 75 4.52 18.42 -6.30
C GLY A 75 4.80 17.67 -4.99
N PHE A 76 4.07 16.59 -4.70
CA PHE A 76 4.31 15.77 -3.50
C PHE A 76 5.31 14.66 -3.81
N SER A 77 6.56 14.82 -3.37
CA SER A 77 7.61 13.83 -3.59
C SER A 77 7.39 12.58 -2.70
N PRO A 78 7.14 11.39 -3.28
CA PRO A 78 6.91 10.17 -2.51
C PRO A 78 8.21 9.67 -1.86
N GLY A 79 8.12 9.22 -0.60
CA GLY A 79 9.22 8.54 0.06
C GLY A 79 9.29 7.05 -0.31
N PHE A 80 10.39 6.38 0.05
CA PHE A 80 10.55 4.93 -0.19
C PHE A 80 9.39 4.09 0.36
N GLY A 81 8.93 4.38 1.58
CA GLY A 81 7.80 3.67 2.17
C GLY A 81 6.47 3.93 1.45
N THR A 82 6.30 5.10 0.83
CA THR A 82 5.11 5.41 0.01
C THR A 82 5.10 4.58 -1.26
N PHE A 83 6.28 4.39 -1.88
CA PHE A 83 6.41 3.57 -3.09
C PHE A 83 6.34 2.06 -2.79
N ALA A 84 6.87 1.63 -1.63
CA ALA A 84 6.91 0.23 -1.23
C ALA A 84 5.58 -0.29 -0.66
N ASN A 85 4.65 0.60 -0.34
CA ASN A 85 3.31 0.28 0.15
C ASN A 85 2.40 -0.29 -0.93
#